data_AF-A0A8H3UU17-F1
#
_entry.id   AF-A0A8H3UU17-F1
#
_cell.length_a   1.000
_cell.length_b   1.000
_cell.length_c   1.000
_cell.angle_alpha   90.00
_cell.angle_beta   90.00
_cell.angle_gamma   90.00
#
_symmetry.space_group_name_H-M   'P 1'
#
loop_
_entity.id
_entity.type
_entity.pdbx_description
1 polymer ?
#
loop_
_entity_poly.entity_id
_entity_poly.type
_entity_poly.pdbx_seq_one_letter_code
_entity_poly.pdbx_strand_id
1 'polypeptide(L)'
;MFRLIALSLELEDECFDNLASDPDDLSHRGPPAPSDPSKRTRGVGAHTDFGALTLFLQDEVGGLAVLDKSTGSWHAVAPIKGAYVVKAGDLMRES
;
A
#
# COMPACT_ATOMS: atom_id res chain seq x y z
N MET A 1 -2.02 2.63 18.07
CA MET A 1 -2.34 1.84 16.86
C MET A 1 -1.08 1.36 16.17
N PHE A 2 -0.17 2.25 15.78
CA PHE A 2 1.10 1.89 15.11
C PHE A 2 2.01 0.96 15.93
N ARG A 3 2.12 1.15 17.25
CA ARG A 3 2.85 0.23 18.15
C ARG A 3 2.39 -1.23 18.08
N LEU A 4 1.09 -1.47 17.92
CA LEU A 4 0.55 -2.83 17.78
C LEU A 4 0.83 -3.42 16.40
N ILE A 5 0.85 -2.58 15.36
CA ILE A 5 1.24 -3.00 14.00
C ILE A 5 2.73 -3.38 14.00
N ALA A 6 3.59 -2.59 14.65
CA ALA A 6 5.02 -2.88 14.79
C ALA A 6 5.24 -4.24 15.46
N LEU A 7 4.61 -4.45 16.61
CA LEU A 7 4.70 -5.71 17.33
C LEU A 7 4.14 -6.91 16.53
N SER A 8 3.06 -6.72 15.75
CA SER A 8 2.52 -7.79 14.89
C SER A 8 3.42 -8.16 13.70
N LEU A 9 4.33 -7.25 13.33
CA LEU A 9 5.33 -7.43 12.28
C LEU A 9 6.71 -7.82 12.85
N GLU A 10 6.80 -8.08 14.17
CA GLU A 10 8.04 -8.38 14.89
C GLU A 10 9.10 -7.25 14.82
N LEU A 11 8.64 -6.00 14.77
CA LEU A 11 9.47 -4.81 14.74
C LEU A 11 9.52 -4.11 16.10
N GLU A 12 10.52 -3.24 16.29
CA GLU A 12 10.59 -2.35 17.45
C GLU A 12 9.32 -1.50 17.55
N ASP A 13 8.80 -1.37 18.76
CA ASP A 13 7.46 -0.88 19.01
C ASP A 13 7.32 0.63 18.72
N GLU A 14 8.44 1.35 18.71
CA GLU A 14 8.54 2.79 18.39
C GLU A 14 8.96 3.04 16.93
N CYS A 15 9.12 1.99 16.11
CA CYS A 15 9.59 2.07 14.71
C CYS A 15 8.76 3.01 13.82
N PHE A 16 7.51 3.29 14.20
CA PHE A 16 6.59 4.14 13.44
C PHE A 16 6.28 5.50 14.07
N ASP A 17 6.86 5.82 15.23
CA ASP A 17 6.52 7.05 15.96
C ASP A 17 6.93 8.32 15.19
N ASN A 18 7.96 8.22 14.34
CA ASN A 18 8.40 9.31 13.48
C ASN A 18 7.56 9.48 12.19
N LEU A 19 6.74 8.49 11.82
CA LEU A 19 5.92 8.51 10.60
C LEU A 19 4.65 9.36 10.76
N ALA A 20 4.19 9.57 12.00
CA ALA A 20 3.00 10.36 12.31
C ALA A 20 3.28 11.88 12.40
N SER A 21 4.53 12.29 12.19
CA SER A 21 5.02 13.65 12.45
C SER A 21 4.97 14.59 11.24
N ASP A 22 4.82 14.04 10.03
CA ASP A 22 4.91 14.81 8.78
C ASP A 22 3.52 14.94 8.12
N PRO A 23 2.95 16.16 8.01
CA PRO A 23 1.59 16.39 7.52
C PRO A 23 1.41 16.23 6.00
N ASP A 24 2.48 15.96 5.24
CA ASP A 24 2.43 15.68 3.80
C ASP A 24 2.00 14.23 3.47
N ASP A 25 1.16 13.63 4.34
CA ASP A 25 0.55 12.30 4.18
C ASP A 25 -0.42 12.31 2.98
N LEU A 26 0.17 12.17 1.79
CA LEU A 26 -0.43 12.34 0.47
C LEU A 26 -1.56 11.31 0.25
N SER A 27 -2.80 11.73 0.54
CA SER A 27 -4.01 11.05 0.06
C SER A 27 -4.08 11.09 -1.47
N HIS A 28 -3.50 10.10 -2.15
CA HIS A 28 -3.59 9.97 -3.60
C HIS A 28 -4.89 9.23 -4.00
N ARG A 29 -5.85 9.95 -4.59
CA ARG A 29 -7.04 9.35 -5.21
C ARG A 29 -6.77 9.12 -6.69
N GLY A 30 -6.65 7.85 -7.09
CA GLY A 30 -6.54 7.47 -8.49
C GLY A 30 -7.82 7.78 -9.29
N PRO A 31 -7.73 7.95 -10.62
CA PRO A 31 -8.91 8.11 -11.46
C PRO A 31 -9.80 6.86 -11.42
N PRO A 32 -11.13 6.99 -11.55
CA PRO A 32 -12.04 5.85 -11.58
C PRO A 32 -11.66 4.89 -12.71
N ALA A 33 -11.74 3.58 -12.43
CA ALA A 33 -11.49 2.55 -13.43
C ALA A 33 -12.49 2.72 -14.61
N PRO A 34 -12.05 2.59 -15.88
CA PRO A 34 -12.96 2.66 -17.01
C PRO A 34 -13.92 1.47 -17.00
N SER A 35 -15.15 1.71 -17.44
CA SER A 35 -16.19 0.68 -17.59
C SER A 35 -15.89 -0.35 -18.69
N ASP A 36 -14.88 -0.10 -19.52
CA ASP A 36 -14.44 -0.97 -20.60
C ASP A 36 -13.10 -1.63 -20.24
N PRO A 37 -13.05 -2.96 -20.00
CA PRO A 37 -11.84 -3.66 -19.63
C PRO A 37 -10.78 -3.72 -20.75
N SER A 38 -11.15 -3.41 -22.00
CA SER A 38 -10.20 -3.29 -23.10
C SER A 38 -9.41 -1.98 -23.09
N LYS A 39 -9.93 -0.95 -22.39
CA LYS A 39 -9.23 0.32 -22.17
C LYS A 39 -8.25 0.17 -21.01
N ARG A 40 -7.05 -0.33 -21.32
CA ARG A 40 -5.91 -0.29 -20.39
C ARG A 40 -5.62 1.17 -20.00
N THR A 41 -6.13 1.60 -18.87
CA THR A 41 -5.63 2.78 -18.18
C THR A 41 -4.69 2.30 -17.09
N ARG A 42 -3.40 2.60 -17.26
CA ARG A 42 -2.43 2.44 -16.19
C ARG A 42 -2.68 3.61 -15.23
N GLY A 43 -3.45 3.39 -14.16
CA GLY A 43 -3.77 4.43 -13.17
C GLY A 43 -2.49 4.95 -12.51
N VAL A 44 -1.78 4.06 -11.81
CA VAL A 44 -0.41 4.29 -11.32
C VAL A 44 0.46 3.13 -11.80
N GLY A 45 1.67 3.43 -12.29
CA GLY A 45 2.61 2.41 -12.74
C GLY A 45 3.15 1.55 -11.59
N ALA A 46 3.84 0.47 -11.92
CA ALA A 46 4.57 -0.31 -10.92
C ALA A 46 5.59 0.58 -10.19
N HIS A 47 5.54 0.61 -8.87
CA HIS A 47 6.45 1.36 -8.00
C HIS A 47 6.56 0.66 -6.64
N THR A 48 7.59 1.04 -5.88
CA THR A 48 7.69 0.83 -4.43
C THR A 48 7.39 2.14 -3.72
N ASP A 49 6.95 2.05 -2.47
CA ASP A 49 6.64 3.22 -1.66
C ASP A 49 7.91 3.69 -0.94
N PHE A 50 8.22 4.98 -1.02
CA PHE A 50 9.46 5.56 -0.48
C PHE A 50 9.52 5.57 1.07
N GLY A 51 8.38 5.45 1.76
CA GLY A 51 8.30 5.49 3.22
C GLY A 51 8.55 4.16 3.92
N ALA A 52 8.27 4.08 5.23
CA ALA A 52 8.32 2.82 5.98
C ALA A 52 7.02 2.02 5.82
N LEU A 53 5.87 2.64 6.04
CA LEU A 53 4.56 2.02 5.83
C LEU A 53 3.64 2.91 5.03
N THR A 54 2.81 2.28 4.21
CA THR A 54 1.64 2.91 3.58
C THR A 54 0.38 2.21 4.08
N LEU A 55 -0.59 2.98 4.59
CA LEU A 55 -1.94 2.51 4.88
C LEU A 55 -2.87 2.91 3.73
N PHE A 56 -3.36 1.92 3.01
CA PHE A 56 -4.19 2.15 1.82
C PHE A 56 -5.62 1.66 2.05
N LEU A 57 -6.57 2.59 2.03
CA LEU A 57 -8.00 2.28 2.09
C LEU A 57 -8.56 2.13 0.68
N GLN A 58 -9.04 0.93 0.35
CA GLN A 58 -9.64 0.62 -0.95
C GLN A 58 -11.14 0.93 -0.95
N ASP A 59 -11.66 1.35 -2.11
CA ASP A 59 -13.08 1.26 -2.41
C ASP A 59 -13.46 -0.17 -2.89
N GLU A 60 -14.74 -0.40 -3.16
CA GLU A 60 -15.24 -1.72 -3.57
C GLU A 60 -14.93 -2.06 -5.04
N VAL A 61 -14.29 -1.16 -5.81
CA VAL A 61 -13.98 -1.37 -7.25
C VAL A 61 -12.71 -2.20 -7.43
N GLY A 62 -11.74 -2.07 -6.53
CA GLY A 62 -10.45 -2.76 -6.62
C GLY A 62 -9.48 -2.10 -7.61
N GLY A 63 -8.56 -2.90 -8.16
CA GLY A 63 -7.53 -2.42 -9.11
C GLY A 63 -6.10 -2.33 -8.55
N LEU A 64 -5.91 -2.62 -7.26
CA LEU A 64 -4.58 -2.81 -6.70
C LEU A 64 -4.04 -4.19 -7.08
N ALA A 65 -2.79 -4.24 -7.54
CA ALA A 65 -2.05 -5.48 -7.73
C ALA A 65 -0.64 -5.34 -7.16
N VAL A 66 -0.12 -6.44 -6.62
CA VAL A 66 1.24 -6.57 -6.09
C VAL A 66 2.06 -7.50 -6.98
N LEU A 67 3.34 -7.17 -7.17
CA LEU A 67 4.25 -8.02 -7.94
C LEU A 67 4.99 -8.95 -6.97
N ASP A 68 4.83 -10.25 -7.16
CA ASP A 68 5.73 -11.24 -6.55
C ASP A 68 7.05 -11.23 -7.33
N LYS A 69 8.12 -10.74 -6.67
CA LYS A 69 9.45 -10.64 -7.29
C LYS A 69 10.08 -12.01 -7.55
N SER A 70 9.68 -13.07 -6.83
CA SER A 70 10.24 -14.41 -7.00
C SER A 70 9.70 -15.11 -8.24
N THR A 71 8.42 -14.90 -8.55
CA THR A 71 7.74 -15.51 -9.70
C THR A 71 7.56 -14.55 -10.88
N GLY A 72 7.75 -13.25 -10.68
CA GLY A 72 7.49 -12.21 -11.67
C GLY A 72 5.99 -11.99 -11.95
N SER A 73 5.11 -12.57 -11.12
CA SER A 73 3.66 -12.57 -11.34
C SER A 73 2.96 -11.45 -10.58
N TRP A 74 1.93 -10.88 -11.19
CA TRP A 74 1.06 -9.89 -10.55
C TRP A 74 -0.11 -10.59 -9.86
N HIS A 75 -0.34 -10.24 -8.59
CA HIS A 75 -1.45 -10.73 -7.79
C HIS A 75 -2.39 -9.58 -7.47
N ALA A 76 -3.68 -9.73 -7.80
CA ALA A 76 -4.69 -8.75 -7.45
C ALA A 76 -4.98 -8.77 -5.94
N VAL A 77 -5.12 -7.60 -5.33
CA VAL A 77 -5.52 -7.44 -3.93
C VAL A 77 -7.01 -7.09 -3.90
N ALA A 78 -7.83 -8.08 -3.53
CA ALA A 78 -9.27 -7.91 -3.44
C ALA A 78 -9.63 -6.94 -2.31
N PRO A 79 -10.49 -5.93 -2.55
CA PRO A 79 -10.95 -5.04 -1.50
C PRO A 79 -11.68 -5.79 -0.40
N ILE A 80 -11.39 -5.42 0.86
CA ILE A 80 -12.12 -5.90 2.02
C ILE A 80 -12.73 -4.68 2.72
N LYS A 81 -14.05 -4.66 2.83
CA LYS A 81 -14.79 -3.55 3.42
C LYS A 81 -14.35 -3.31 4.87
N GLY A 82 -13.97 -2.07 5.16
CA GLY A 82 -13.53 -1.66 6.51
C GLY A 82 -12.11 -2.09 6.86
N ALA A 83 -11.34 -2.62 5.92
CA ALA A 83 -9.95 -2.99 6.11
C ALA A 83 -8.99 -2.02 5.40
N TYR A 84 -7.79 -1.88 5.96
CA TYR A 84 -6.66 -1.23 5.30
C TYR A 84 -5.74 -2.28 4.69
N VAL A 85 -5.22 -2.00 3.50
CA VAL A 85 -4.04 -2.68 3.00
C VAL A 85 -2.82 -1.99 3.59
N VAL A 86 -1.95 -2.76 4.25
CA VAL A 86 -0.68 -2.27 4.77
C VAL A 86 0.42 -2.69 3.82
N LYS A 87 1.20 -1.73 3.33
CA LYS A 87 2.40 -2.00 2.53
C LYS A 87 3.63 -1.59 3.32
N ALA A 88 4.65 -2.45 3.30
CA ALA A 88 6.00 -2.07 3.71
C ALA A 88 6.68 -1.35 2.54
N GLY A 89 7.18 -0.15 2.81
CA GLY A 89 7.95 0.64 1.86
C GLY A 89 9.45 0.39 1.99
N ASP A 90 10.22 1.14 1.22
CA ASP A 90 11.65 0.89 1.01
C ASP A 90 12.47 1.10 2.29
N LEU A 91 12.07 1.99 3.20
CA LEU A 91 12.80 2.22 4.46
C LEU A 91 12.80 1.00 5.39
N MET A 92 11.84 0.08 5.28
CA MET A 92 11.85 -1.18 6.06
C MET A 92 12.70 -2.27 5.42
N ARG A 93 13.11 -2.08 4.16
CA ARG A 93 13.95 -3.04 3.45
C ARG A 93 15.44 -2.82 3.73
N GLU A 94 15.80 -1.67 4.30
CA GLU A 94 17.17 -1.27 4.61
C GLU A 94 17.60 -1.58 6.05
N SER A 95 16.71 -2.15 6.87
CA SER A 95 16.97 -2.61 8.25
C SER A 95 17.32 -4.09 8.34
#